data_AF-A0A9E2LYM4-F1
#
_entry.id   AF-A0A9E2LYM4-F1
#
_cell.length_a   1.000
_cell.length_b   1.000
_cell.length_c   1.000
_cell.angle_alpha   90.00
_cell.angle_beta   90.00
_cell.angle_gamma   90.00
#
_symmetry.space_group_name_H-M   'P 1'
#
loop_
_entity.id
_entity.type
_entity.pdbx_description
1 polymer ?
#
loop_
_entity_poly.entity_id
_entity_poly.type
_entity_poly.pdbx_seq_one_letter_code
_entity_poly.pdbx_strand_id
1 'polypeptide(L)'
;MAQLISKQFRVALIYLFAQEGRGAQTRLANEQRIDRGYLNAIVKGRKSGSENIRAKVAAHFHMVYEDMLILGRQILERGEEQSSEEDISLGLVKAENPRFGEKEKEIIAFKNHQGNEKLPLEISNKVLKVIEILHSGTSYGDILAGLIDTFHEAISMKEEDLVSQNRLKSLEDKMANLERRMVDKKSFI
;
A
#
# COMPACT_ATOMS: atom_id res chain seq x y z
N MET A 1 5.69 0.29 -27.83
CA MET A 1 4.86 0.63 -26.65
C MET A 1 4.03 -0.54 -26.12
N ALA A 2 3.06 -1.08 -26.88
CA ALA A 2 2.17 -2.15 -26.37
C ALA A 2 2.89 -3.46 -25.96
N GLN A 3 3.97 -3.82 -26.66
CA GLN A 3 4.81 -4.97 -26.30
C GLN A 3 5.57 -4.76 -24.98
N LEU A 4 6.05 -3.54 -24.72
CA LEU A 4 6.75 -3.19 -23.47
C LEU A 4 5.82 -3.28 -22.26
N ILE A 5 4.61 -2.71 -22.37
CA ILE A 5 3.58 -2.76 -21.33
C ILE A 5 3.22 -4.22 -21.02
N SER A 6 3.06 -5.05 -22.05
CA SER A 6 2.76 -6.48 -21.87
C SER A 6 3.91 -7.23 -21.21
N LYS A 7 5.17 -6.86 -21.50
CA LYS A 7 6.37 -7.42 -20.86
C LYS A 7 6.43 -7.03 -19.38
N GLN A 8 6.26 -5.75 -19.06
CA GLN A 8 6.23 -5.23 -17.68
C GLN A 8 5.15 -5.92 -16.84
N PHE A 9 3.91 -5.94 -17.33
CA PHE A 9 2.79 -6.61 -16.67
C PHE A 9 3.07 -8.10 -16.41
N ARG A 10 3.61 -8.81 -17.40
CA ARG A 10 3.92 -10.25 -17.27
C ARG A 10 4.98 -10.50 -16.18
N VAL A 11 6.04 -9.70 -16.16
CA VAL A 11 7.12 -9.84 -15.19
C VAL A 11 6.61 -9.57 -13.77
N ALA A 12 5.83 -8.51 -13.58
CA ALA A 12 5.17 -8.22 -12.31
C ALA A 12 4.26 -9.38 -11.86
N LEU A 13 3.45 -9.92 -12.77
CA LEU A 13 2.56 -11.04 -12.48
C LEU A 13 3.30 -12.30 -12.01
N ILE A 14 4.40 -12.64 -12.68
CA ILE A 14 5.23 -13.80 -12.31
C ILE A 14 5.85 -13.59 -10.92
N TYR A 15 6.35 -12.38 -10.66
CA TYR A 15 6.90 -12.03 -9.36
C TYR A 15 5.87 -12.16 -8.24
N LEU A 16 4.66 -11.65 -8.44
CA LEU A 16 3.59 -11.74 -7.45
C LEU A 16 3.14 -13.19 -7.19
N PHE A 17 3.10 -14.02 -8.22
CA PHE A 17 2.87 -15.46 -8.03
C PHE A 17 3.99 -16.15 -7.27
N ALA A 18 5.24 -15.74 -7.46
CA ALA A 18 6.35 -16.29 -6.69
C ALA A 18 6.25 -15.92 -5.20
N GLN A 19 5.78 -14.71 -4.88
CA GLN A 19 5.55 -14.25 -3.50
C GLN A 19 4.39 -14.98 -2.81
N GLU A 20 3.27 -15.19 -3.51
CA GLU A 20 2.12 -15.91 -2.94
C GLU A 20 2.32 -17.42 -2.84
N GLY A 21 3.18 -18.00 -3.67
CA GLY A 21 3.53 -19.40 -3.66
C GLY A 21 2.59 -20.31 -4.47
N ARG A 22 2.59 -21.60 -4.13
CA ARG A 22 1.92 -22.64 -4.94
C ARG A 22 0.40 -22.45 -4.95
N GLY A 23 -0.18 -22.49 -6.14
CA GLY A 23 -1.64 -22.39 -6.33
C GLY A 23 -2.17 -20.97 -6.52
N ALA A 24 -1.33 -19.94 -6.38
CA ALA A 24 -1.69 -18.54 -6.58
C ALA A 24 -2.40 -18.28 -7.92
N GLN A 25 -1.87 -18.80 -9.02
CA GLN A 25 -2.47 -18.68 -10.36
C GLN A 25 -3.88 -19.30 -10.43
N THR A 26 -4.08 -20.46 -9.81
CA THR A 26 -5.38 -21.14 -9.79
C THR A 26 -6.39 -20.37 -8.96
N ARG A 27 -5.96 -19.82 -7.82
CA ARG A 27 -6.78 -18.99 -6.94
C ARG A 27 -7.20 -17.70 -7.63
N LEU A 28 -6.26 -16.96 -8.22
CA LEU A 28 -6.54 -15.76 -9.00
C LEU A 28 -7.57 -16.03 -10.11
N ALA A 29 -7.38 -17.12 -10.86
CA ALA A 29 -8.30 -17.50 -11.94
C ALA A 29 -9.73 -17.72 -11.43
N ASN A 30 -9.88 -18.41 -10.30
CA ASN A 30 -11.18 -18.70 -9.71
C ASN A 30 -11.86 -17.43 -9.15
N GLU A 31 -11.12 -16.63 -8.38
CA GLU A 31 -11.66 -15.44 -7.70
C GLU A 31 -12.07 -14.35 -8.70
N GLN A 32 -11.24 -14.11 -9.73
CA GLN A 32 -11.49 -13.08 -10.74
C GLN A 32 -12.31 -13.59 -11.93
N ARG A 33 -12.76 -14.85 -11.88
CA ARG A 33 -13.49 -15.55 -12.96
C ARG A 33 -12.77 -15.42 -14.31
N ILE A 34 -11.47 -15.67 -14.30
CA ILE A 34 -10.61 -15.67 -15.48
C ILE A 34 -10.39 -17.12 -15.90
N ASP A 35 -10.48 -17.41 -17.20
CA ASP A 35 -10.15 -18.74 -17.71
C ASP A 35 -8.69 -19.10 -17.36
N ARG A 36 -8.49 -20.29 -16.76
CA ARG A 36 -7.17 -20.76 -16.32
C ARG A 36 -6.21 -20.91 -17.49
N GLY A 37 -6.71 -21.36 -18.64
CA GLY A 37 -5.92 -21.49 -19.88
C GLY A 37 -5.47 -20.13 -20.42
N TYR A 38 -6.36 -19.16 -20.38
CA TYR A 38 -6.10 -17.77 -20.77
C TYR A 38 -5.06 -17.12 -19.86
N LEU A 39 -5.21 -17.24 -18.53
CA LEU A 39 -4.24 -16.72 -17.57
C LEU A 39 -2.86 -17.39 -17.75
N ASN A 40 -2.82 -18.70 -17.99
CA ASN A 40 -1.58 -19.42 -18.29
C ASN A 40 -0.93 -18.94 -19.59
N ALA A 41 -1.73 -18.63 -20.63
CA ALA A 41 -1.22 -18.08 -21.87
C ALA A 41 -0.59 -16.69 -21.68
N ILE A 42 -1.11 -15.89 -20.74
CA ILE A 42 -0.52 -14.61 -20.35
C ILE A 42 0.82 -14.80 -19.64
N VAL A 43 0.86 -15.68 -18.63
CA VAL A 43 2.08 -15.99 -17.87
C VAL A 43 3.20 -16.50 -18.80
N LYS A 44 2.85 -17.35 -19.77
CA LYS A 44 3.79 -17.86 -20.79
C LYS A 44 4.10 -16.87 -21.91
N GLY A 45 3.55 -15.66 -21.88
CA GLY A 45 3.79 -14.62 -22.89
C GLY A 45 3.15 -14.86 -24.26
N ARG A 46 2.27 -15.86 -24.39
CA ARG A 46 1.55 -16.17 -25.64
C ARG A 46 0.38 -15.21 -25.88
N LYS A 47 -0.11 -14.55 -24.84
CA LYS A 47 -1.17 -13.53 -24.89
C LYS A 47 -0.79 -12.33 -24.04
N SER A 48 -1.14 -11.13 -24.48
CA SER A 48 -0.91 -9.89 -23.71
C SER A 48 -1.92 -9.67 -22.59
N GLY A 49 -3.05 -10.36 -22.64
CA GLY A 49 -4.24 -10.06 -21.84
C GLY A 49 -4.98 -8.83 -22.39
N SER A 50 -6.30 -8.82 -22.27
CA SER A 50 -7.09 -7.59 -22.48
C SER A 50 -6.91 -6.66 -21.29
N GLU A 51 -7.16 -5.37 -21.50
CA GLU A 51 -7.06 -4.35 -20.45
C GLU A 51 -7.94 -4.67 -19.23
N ASN A 52 -9.17 -5.11 -19.46
CA ASN A 52 -10.08 -5.56 -18.40
C ASN A 52 -9.48 -6.72 -17.57
N ILE A 53 -8.86 -7.71 -18.25
CA ILE A 53 -8.22 -8.83 -17.54
C ILE A 53 -7.02 -8.34 -16.75
N ARG A 54 -6.19 -7.44 -17.30
CA ARG A 54 -5.04 -6.89 -16.58
C ARG A 54 -5.46 -6.07 -15.35
N ALA A 55 -6.52 -5.28 -15.46
CA ALA A 55 -7.10 -4.54 -14.34
C ALA A 55 -7.63 -5.48 -13.24
N LYS A 56 -8.33 -6.56 -13.60
CA LYS A 56 -8.80 -7.57 -12.63
C LYS A 56 -7.66 -8.27 -11.91
N VAL A 57 -6.58 -8.57 -12.64
CA VAL A 57 -5.38 -9.18 -12.06
C VAL A 57 -4.72 -8.22 -11.07
N ALA A 58 -4.54 -6.95 -11.44
CA ALA A 58 -3.99 -5.94 -10.53
C ALA A 58 -4.85 -5.78 -9.26
N ALA A 59 -6.18 -5.72 -9.43
CA ALA A 59 -7.12 -5.61 -8.32
C ALA A 59 -7.05 -6.80 -7.34
N HIS A 60 -6.80 -8.02 -7.82
CA HIS A 60 -6.61 -9.19 -6.94
C HIS A 60 -5.39 -9.04 -6.03
N PHE A 61 -4.32 -8.42 -6.52
CA PHE A 61 -3.13 -8.12 -5.71
C PHE A 61 -3.23 -6.79 -4.95
N HIS A 62 -4.44 -6.22 -4.85
CA HIS A 62 -4.70 -4.96 -4.16
C HIS A 62 -3.84 -3.78 -4.65
N MET A 63 -3.52 -3.77 -5.95
CA MET A 63 -2.74 -2.70 -6.57
C MET A 63 -3.45 -2.14 -7.80
N VAL A 64 -3.11 -0.91 -8.15
CA VAL A 64 -3.58 -0.28 -9.37
C VAL A 64 -2.81 -0.85 -10.56
N TYR A 65 -3.40 -0.85 -11.76
CA TYR A 65 -2.76 -1.43 -12.95
C TYR A 65 -1.44 -0.73 -13.27
N GLU A 66 -1.38 0.58 -13.10
CA GLU A 66 -0.23 1.44 -13.23
C GLU A 66 0.90 1.03 -12.26
N ASP A 67 0.57 0.76 -10.99
CA ASP A 67 1.54 0.29 -9.98
C ASP A 67 2.15 -1.06 -10.39
N MET A 68 1.32 -1.94 -10.94
CA MET A 68 1.77 -3.24 -11.45
C MET A 68 2.74 -3.08 -12.62
N LEU A 69 2.58 -2.06 -13.48
CA LEU A 69 3.52 -1.75 -14.55
C LEU A 69 4.83 -1.15 -14.02
N ILE A 70 4.74 -0.28 -13.01
CA ILE A 70 5.92 0.29 -12.33
C ILE A 70 6.74 -0.84 -11.70
N LEU A 71 6.09 -1.76 -10.97
CA LEU A 71 6.73 -2.94 -10.41
C LEU A 71 7.43 -3.78 -11.49
N GLY A 72 6.73 -4.03 -12.60
CA GLY A 72 7.28 -4.78 -13.73
C GLY A 72 8.51 -4.11 -14.35
N ARG A 73 8.50 -2.78 -14.45
CA ARG A 73 9.63 -1.98 -14.91
C ARG A 73 10.82 -2.09 -13.96
N GLN A 74 10.61 -1.91 -12.66
CA GLN A 74 11.67 -2.01 -11.65
C GLN A 74 12.35 -3.38 -11.66
N ILE A 75 11.58 -4.46 -11.85
CA ILE A 75 12.13 -5.81 -11.95
C ILE A 75 12.94 -5.99 -13.23
N LEU A 76 12.48 -5.42 -14.35
CA LEU A 76 13.23 -5.46 -15.61
C LEU A 76 14.53 -4.67 -15.52
N GLU A 77 14.50 -3.46 -15.00
CA GLU A 77 15.68 -2.60 -14.82
C GLU A 77 16.72 -3.28 -13.91
N ARG A 78 16.27 -3.90 -12.80
CA ARG A 78 17.14 -4.67 -11.90
C ARG A 78 17.73 -5.93 -12.55
N GLY A 79 17.02 -6.56 -13.48
CA GLY A 79 17.49 -7.75 -14.21
C GLY A 79 18.45 -7.42 -15.35
N GLU A 80 18.27 -6.26 -15.99
CA GLU A 80 19.13 -5.75 -17.06
C GLU A 80 20.52 -5.33 -16.54
N GLU A 81 20.63 -4.98 -15.25
CA GLU A 81 21.92 -4.74 -14.58
C GLU A 81 22.72 -6.04 -14.29
N GLN A 82 22.12 -7.23 -14.47
CA GLN A 82 22.74 -8.51 -14.09
C GLN A 82 22.79 -9.58 -15.20
N SER A 83 22.30 -9.31 -16.42
CA SER A 83 22.39 -10.32 -17.49
C SER A 83 22.35 -9.69 -18.88
N SER A 84 23.50 -9.71 -19.55
CA SER A 84 23.60 -9.77 -21.00
C SER A 84 22.82 -10.99 -21.50
N GLU A 85 21.97 -10.76 -22.50
CA GLU A 85 21.43 -11.70 -23.50
C GLU A 85 21.52 -13.20 -23.16
N GLU A 86 20.39 -13.82 -22.79
CA GLU A 86 19.91 -15.11 -23.35
C GLU A 86 18.67 -15.65 -22.61
N ASP A 87 17.65 -15.99 -23.39
CA ASP A 87 16.56 -16.94 -23.14
C ASP A 87 15.93 -17.05 -21.74
N ILE A 88 14.83 -16.32 -21.52
CA ILE A 88 13.83 -16.65 -20.50
C ILE A 88 12.96 -17.82 -21.01
N SER A 89 13.55 -19.01 -21.07
CA SER A 89 12.84 -20.29 -21.11
C SER A 89 12.92 -20.94 -19.73
N LEU A 90 11.76 -20.98 -19.07
CA LEU A 90 11.39 -21.75 -17.88
C LEU A 90 12.43 -22.77 -17.35
N GLY A 91 13.10 -22.39 -16.25
CA GLY A 91 13.84 -23.29 -15.36
C GLY A 91 13.69 -22.83 -13.90
N LEU A 92 12.99 -23.63 -13.10
CA LEU A 92 12.52 -23.32 -11.76
C LEU A 92 13.61 -23.53 -10.68
N VAL A 93 13.65 -22.64 -9.69
CA VAL A 93 14.08 -22.83 -8.29
C VAL A 93 15.56 -23.17 -8.01
N LYS A 94 16.22 -22.23 -7.31
CA LYS A 94 16.84 -22.61 -6.04
C LYS A 94 16.51 -21.55 -5.00
N ALA A 95 15.77 -21.98 -3.98
CA ALA A 95 15.71 -21.31 -2.70
C ALA A 95 17.14 -21.28 -2.14
N GLU A 96 17.86 -20.21 -2.42
CA GLU A 96 19.03 -19.83 -1.64
C GLU A 96 18.68 -18.46 -1.06
N ASN A 97 18.49 -18.44 0.25
CA ASN A 97 18.51 -17.22 1.05
C ASN A 97 19.63 -16.32 0.53
N PRO A 98 19.34 -15.14 -0.07
CA PRO A 98 20.37 -14.14 -0.14
C PRO A 98 20.48 -13.61 1.27
N ARG A 99 21.56 -14.04 1.95
CA ARG A 99 22.08 -13.37 3.13
C ARG A 99 21.99 -11.86 2.88
N PHE A 100 21.26 -11.19 3.77
CA PHE A 100 21.27 -9.76 3.95
C PHE A 100 22.73 -9.28 3.96
N GLY A 101 23.15 -8.68 2.85
CA GLY A 101 24.28 -7.77 2.81
C GLY A 101 23.70 -6.38 3.00
N GLU A 102 23.89 -5.86 4.20
CA GLU A 102 23.50 -4.53 4.65
C GLU A 102 23.85 -3.45 3.62
N LYS A 103 22.82 -2.76 3.13
CA LYS A 103 22.83 -1.31 2.88
C LYS A 103 21.39 -0.84 2.91
N GLU A 104 21.06 -0.24 4.04
CA GLU A 104 19.78 0.36 4.40
C GLU A 104 19.28 1.31 3.30
N LYS A 105 18.16 0.95 2.68
CA LYS A 105 17.15 1.91 2.23
C LYS A 105 15.79 1.30 2.58
N GLU A 106 15.29 1.77 3.71
CA GLU A 106 14.03 1.40 4.32
C GLU A 106 12.88 1.78 3.38
N ILE A 107 12.42 0.82 2.55
CA ILE A 107 11.16 0.98 1.81
C ILE A 107 10.06 0.58 2.77
N ILE A 108 9.50 1.59 3.45
CA ILE A 108 8.37 1.46 4.35
C ILE A 108 7.21 0.85 3.55
N ALA A 109 6.96 -0.43 3.81
CA ALA A 109 5.76 -1.12 3.39
C ALA A 109 4.58 -0.47 4.11
N PHE A 110 3.86 0.42 3.45
CA PHE A 110 2.60 0.94 3.96
C PHE A 110 1.55 -0.17 3.94
N LYS A 111 1.42 -0.78 5.11
CA LYS A 111 0.34 -1.68 5.52
C LYS A 111 -0.96 -0.87 5.52
N ASN A 112 -1.66 -0.81 4.40
CA ASN A 112 -3.00 -0.25 4.34
C ASN A 112 -3.98 -1.23 4.98
N HIS A 113 -4.21 -1.03 6.28
CA HIS A 113 -5.48 -1.38 6.89
C HIS A 113 -6.56 -0.40 6.43
N GLN A 114 -7.80 -0.91 6.36
CA GLN A 114 -9.07 -0.21 6.12
C GLN A 114 -9.38 0.05 4.64
N GLY A 115 -10.53 -0.38 4.09
CA GLY A 115 -11.84 -0.45 4.73
C GLY A 115 -12.66 0.71 4.19
N ASN A 116 -13.52 0.43 3.22
CA ASN A 116 -14.62 1.26 2.71
C ASN A 116 -14.64 2.73 3.16
N GLU A 117 -13.89 3.58 2.48
CA GLU A 117 -14.27 4.98 2.27
C GLU A 117 -13.53 5.48 1.03
N LYS A 118 -14.29 5.86 -0.01
CA LYS A 118 -13.74 6.49 -1.20
C LYS A 118 -13.10 7.81 -0.78
N LEU A 119 -11.80 7.83 -0.51
CA LEU A 119 -11.06 9.09 -0.47
C LEU A 119 -11.24 9.76 -1.84
N PRO A 120 -11.61 11.06 -1.90
CA PRO A 120 -11.69 11.79 -3.15
C PRO A 120 -10.36 11.66 -3.92
N LEU A 121 -10.41 11.22 -5.18
CA LEU A 121 -9.24 10.99 -6.04
C LEU A 121 -8.25 12.19 -6.06
N GLU A 122 -8.72 13.39 -5.78
CA GLU A 122 -7.91 14.59 -5.65
C GLU A 122 -6.92 14.56 -4.48
N ILE A 123 -7.31 13.96 -3.34
CA ILE A 123 -6.45 13.84 -2.16
C ILE A 123 -5.30 12.86 -2.48
N SER A 124 -5.61 11.74 -3.13
CA SER A 124 -4.61 10.74 -3.52
C SER A 124 -3.56 11.31 -4.47
N ASN A 125 -3.97 12.08 -5.48
CA ASN A 125 -3.03 12.74 -6.40
C ASN A 125 -2.14 13.78 -5.70
N LYS A 126 -2.67 14.50 -4.70
CA LYS A 126 -1.87 15.47 -3.92
C LYS A 126 -0.84 14.75 -3.05
N VAL A 127 -1.21 13.62 -2.44
CA VAL A 127 -0.30 12.79 -1.64
C VAL A 127 0.86 12.26 -2.49
N LEU A 128 0.58 11.77 -3.70
CA LEU A 128 1.63 11.29 -4.60
C LEU A 128 2.63 12.39 -4.99
N LYS A 129 2.16 13.60 -5.27
CA LYS A 129 3.04 14.75 -5.57
C LYS A 129 3.89 15.15 -4.37
N VAL A 130 3.34 15.12 -3.16
CA VAL A 130 4.11 15.39 -1.93
C VAL A 130 5.22 14.36 -1.76
N ILE A 131 4.91 13.08 -1.98
CA ILE A 131 5.91 12.00 -1.91
C ILE A 131 7.01 12.23 -2.95
N GLU A 132 6.66 12.56 -4.20
CA GLU A 132 7.63 12.86 -5.25
C GLU A 132 8.56 14.02 -4.87
N ILE A 133 8.02 15.10 -4.30
CA ILE A 133 8.81 16.26 -3.84
C ILE A 133 9.73 15.87 -2.68
N LEU A 134 9.23 15.14 -1.69
CA LEU A 134 10.03 14.68 -0.55
C LEU A 134 11.17 13.76 -0.97
N HIS A 135 10.98 12.94 -2.01
CA HIS A 135 12.00 12.02 -2.53
C HIS A 135 12.90 12.62 -3.61
N SER A 136 12.62 13.84 -4.07
CA SER A 136 13.39 14.51 -5.13
C SER A 136 14.83 14.86 -4.72
N GLY A 137 15.17 14.78 -3.44
CA GLY A 137 16.49 15.16 -2.93
C GLY A 137 16.79 16.66 -3.09
N THR A 138 15.76 17.47 -3.31
CA THR A 138 15.87 18.93 -3.43
C THR A 138 15.70 19.60 -2.07
N SER A 139 16.22 20.82 -1.93
CA SER A 139 16.00 21.65 -0.73
C SER A 139 14.53 21.92 -0.43
N TYR A 140 13.65 21.80 -1.43
CA TYR A 140 12.20 21.90 -1.24
C TYR A 140 11.61 20.70 -0.50
N GLY A 141 12.23 19.52 -0.60
CA GLY A 141 11.86 18.34 0.17
C GLY A 141 12.06 18.57 1.67
N ASP A 142 13.22 19.10 2.07
CA ASP A 142 13.52 19.39 3.48
C ASP A 142 12.57 20.44 4.07
N ILE A 143 12.27 21.49 3.31
CA ILE A 143 11.32 22.54 3.72
C ILE A 143 9.90 21.96 3.87
N LEU A 144 9.48 21.12 2.93
CA LEU A 144 8.17 20.49 2.97
C LEU A 144 8.04 19.50 4.13
N ALA A 145 9.09 18.73 4.42
CA ALA A 145 9.15 17.83 5.57
C ALA A 145 8.96 18.62 6.88
N GLY A 146 9.74 19.69 7.08
CA GLY A 146 9.60 20.53 8.27
C GLY A 146 8.20 21.16 8.41
N LEU A 147 7.58 21.53 7.28
CA LEU A 147 6.20 22.05 7.29
C LEU A 147 5.20 20.97 7.72
N ILE A 148 5.33 19.75 7.20
CA ILE A 148 4.48 18.62 7.56
C ILE A 148 4.61 18.30 9.06
N ASP A 149 5.84 18.25 9.58
CA ASP A 149 6.10 17.98 10.99
C ASP A 149 5.45 19.03 11.90
N THR A 150 5.59 20.31 11.53
CA THR A 150 4.99 21.42 12.29
C THR A 150 3.46 21.34 12.31
N PHE A 151 2.83 21.00 11.17
CA PHE A 151 1.38 20.80 11.12
C PHE A 151 0.92 19.58 11.91
N HIS A 152 1.68 18.49 11.84
CA HIS A 152 1.38 17.28 12.58
C HIS A 152 1.39 17.55 14.08
N GLU A 153 2.44 18.21 14.60
CA GLU A 153 2.54 18.59 16.01
C GLU A 153 1.36 19.47 16.45
N ALA A 154 1.01 20.49 15.66
CA ALA A 154 -0.12 21.37 15.97
C ALA A 154 -1.47 20.63 16.01
N ILE A 155 -1.68 19.64 15.13
CA ILE A 155 -2.90 18.83 15.12
C ILE A 155 -2.93 17.92 16.35
N SER A 156 -1.82 17.25 16.66
CA SER A 156 -1.72 16.36 17.83
C SER A 156 -1.97 17.11 19.14
N MET A 157 -1.39 18.31 19.31
CA MET A 157 -1.64 19.13 20.51
C MET A 157 -3.12 19.49 20.67
N LYS A 158 -3.83 19.76 19.57
CA LYS A 158 -5.27 20.08 19.61
C LYS A 158 -6.12 18.86 19.97
N GLU A 159 -5.74 17.68 19.50
CA GLU A 159 -6.43 16.43 19.84
C GLU A 159 -6.25 16.08 21.32
N GLU A 160 -5.04 16.24 21.86
CA GLU A 160 -4.75 16.05 23.29
C GLU A 160 -5.53 17.03 24.19
N ASP A 161 -5.68 18.28 23.76
CA ASP A 161 -6.49 19.27 24.47
C ASP A 161 -7.99 18.89 24.48
N LEU A 162 -8.53 18.41 23.36
CA LEU A 162 -9.91 17.93 23.27
C LEU A 162 -10.16 16.70 24.16
N VAL A 163 -9.21 15.77 24.22
CA VAL A 163 -9.26 14.63 25.14
C VAL A 163 -9.29 15.10 26.60
N SER A 164 -8.47 16.10 26.93
CA SER A 164 -8.40 16.67 28.27
C SER A 164 -9.69 17.38 28.67
N GLN A 165 -10.27 18.18 27.76
CA GLN A 165 -11.57 18.84 27.96
C GLN A 165 -12.72 17.84 28.17
N ASN A 166 -12.76 16.76 27.36
CA ASN A 166 -13.78 15.72 27.52
C ASN A 166 -13.66 14.99 28.87
N ARG A 167 -12.43 14.75 29.33
CA ARG A 167 -12.18 14.14 30.64
C ARG A 167 -12.60 15.05 31.79
N LEU A 168 -12.37 16.36 31.65
CA LEU A 168 -12.75 17.36 32.63
C LEU A 168 -14.27 17.46 32.75
N LYS A 169 -14.99 17.50 31.62
CA LYS A 169 -16.44 17.47 31.57
C LYS A 169 -17.04 16.21 32.21
N SER A 170 -16.43 15.05 31.97
CA SER A 170 -16.85 13.79 32.62
C SER A 170 -16.67 13.82 34.15
N LEU A 171 -15.62 14.48 34.64
CA LEU A 171 -15.39 14.66 36.07
C LEU A 171 -16.40 15.64 36.68
N GLU A 172 -16.72 16.74 36.00
CA GLU A 172 -17.77 17.68 36.41
C GLU A 172 -19.14 16.99 36.54
N ASP A 173 -19.53 16.19 35.54
CA ASP A 173 -20.80 15.44 35.57
C ASP A 173 -20.85 14.43 36.74
N LYS A 174 -19.72 13.82 37.07
CA LYS A 174 -19.61 12.91 38.22
C LYS A 174 -19.73 13.67 39.54
N MET A 175 -19.09 14.83 39.68
CA MET A 175 -19.23 15.67 40.86
C MET A 175 -20.67 16.16 41.04
N ALA A 176 -21.30 16.67 39.98
CA ALA A 176 -22.69 17.13 40.03
C ALA A 176 -23.68 16.00 40.41
N ASN A 177 -23.42 14.78 39.94
CA ASN A 177 -24.21 13.60 40.32
C ASN A 177 -23.99 13.18 41.77
N LEU A 178 -22.75 13.29 42.28
CA LEU A 178 -22.44 13.01 43.69
C LEU A 178 -23.06 14.06 44.61
N GLU A 179 -23.00 15.34 44.24
CA GLU A 179 -23.64 16.44 44.97
C GLU A 179 -25.15 16.23 45.08
N ARG A 180 -25.84 15.91 43.99
CA ARG A 180 -27.28 15.56 44.03
C ARG A 180 -27.58 14.41 44.99
N ARG A 181 -26.82 13.31 44.91
CA ARG A 181 -27.00 12.17 45.82
C ARG A 181 -26.70 12.50 47.27
N MET A 182 -25.80 13.45 47.54
CA MET A 182 -25.50 13.89 48.90
C MET A 182 -26.61 14.79 49.45
N VAL A 183 -27.19 15.67 48.62
CA VAL A 183 -28.35 16.50 49.00
C VAL A 183 -29.57 15.62 49.29
N ASP A 184 -29.87 14.64 48.44
CA ASP A 184 -31.00 13.71 48.63
C ASP A 184 -30.86 12.83 49.89
N LYS A 185 -29.63 12.47 50.26
CA LYS A 185 -29.36 11.74 51.52
C LYS A 185 -29.47 12.61 52.76
N LYS A 186 -29.26 13.93 52.64
CA LYS A 186 -29.36 14.89 53.74
C LYS A 186 -30.81 15.26 54.08
N SER A 187 -31.74 15.06 53.15
CA SER A 187 -33.19 15.25 53.36
C SER A 187 -33.92 14.07 54.03
N PHE A 188 -33.20 12.98 54.36
CA PHE A 188 -33.76 11.76 54.96
C PHE A 188 -33.35 11.55 56.44
N ILE A 189 -32.72 12.55 57.06
CA ILE A 189 -32.37 12.61 58.49
C ILE A 189 -33.06 13.84 59.07
#